data_AF-A0A928WL21-F1
#
_entry.id   AF-A0A928WL21-F1
#
_cell.length_a   1.000
_cell.length_b   1.000
_cell.length_c   1.000
_cell.angle_alpha   90.00
_cell.angle_beta   90.00
_cell.angle_gamma   90.00
#
_symmetry.space_group_name_H-M   'P 1'
#
loop_
_entity.id
_entity.type
_entity.pdbx_description
1 polymer ?
#
loop_
_entity_poly.entity_id
_entity_poly.type
_entity_poly.pdbx_seq_one_letter_code
_entity_poly.pdbx_strand_id
1 'polypeptide(L)'
;MAEALEIERHRAAIARNDISRPVRLAIEWAILNQDTSFFDYGCGYGGDVQRVGNLGYTSAGWDPYYFPHASITAADVVNLGYILNVIEDQEERRQSLIHAWELTQKVLIVAAQVLINASSKTQLAYSDGIVTRRNTFQKYYEQQELKTYIDEVLNVDAVPVALGVYFVFRDDAQKESFKAIRFFSSTSTPRIRIPSKRFEDYQEQLQPLMDFFTKRGRLPVKGELANQLELLSEFGNFRRAFNVILQATDEAEWDAIAYRRSLDIQVYLALTHFDQRPTWHKLAPEMRHDIKAFFGSYEEACQVADQKLFSLGKPEVVQTTCQKSKIGKHTRGAIYVHVSALAALDPLLRIYEGCASRTIGRVDGATLIKYCTDKPQISYLFYPDFDHDPHPALKASITIDLKTLYITHRDYADRANPPILHRKETFVTSDYPRYTEFSQLTQQEQQLGLLKLKSEIGTRAGWEKCLAAHGVEIRGHQVYSLGE
;
A
#
# COMPACT_ATOMS: atom_id res chain seq x y z
N MET A 1 -19.65 -47.61 1.95
CA MET A 1 -18.48 -46.73 2.12
C MET A 1 -18.46 -45.83 0.91
N ALA A 2 -18.66 -44.52 1.08
CA ALA A 2 -18.52 -43.59 -0.05
C ALA A 2 -17.04 -43.55 -0.43
N GLU A 3 -16.70 -43.85 -1.69
CA GLU A 3 -15.35 -43.63 -2.20
C GLU A 3 -15.00 -42.15 -1.94
N ALA A 4 -13.93 -41.91 -1.17
CA ALA A 4 -13.40 -40.58 -1.00
C ALA A 4 -12.96 -40.09 -2.38
N LEU A 5 -13.54 -38.97 -2.83
CA LEU A 5 -13.17 -38.34 -4.10
C LEU A 5 -11.66 -38.04 -4.06
N GLU A 6 -10.87 -38.68 -4.92
CA GLU A 6 -9.43 -38.45 -5.01
C GLU A 6 -9.18 -37.06 -5.62
N ILE A 7 -8.61 -36.14 -4.83
CA ILE A 7 -8.39 -34.74 -5.22
C ILE A 7 -6.96 -34.56 -5.75
N GLU A 8 -6.82 -34.10 -6.98
CA GLU A 8 -5.53 -33.95 -7.67
C GLU A 8 -4.88 -32.58 -7.37
N ARG A 9 -4.51 -32.32 -6.11
CA ARG A 9 -3.99 -31.00 -5.65
C ARG A 9 -2.82 -30.45 -6.48
N HIS A 10 -1.94 -31.32 -6.96
CA HIS A 10 -0.77 -30.95 -7.78
C HIS A 10 -1.14 -30.18 -9.07
N ARG A 11 -2.38 -30.32 -9.55
CA ARG A 11 -2.88 -29.61 -10.75
C ARG A 11 -3.34 -28.18 -10.48
N ALA A 12 -3.41 -27.76 -9.21
CA ALA A 12 -3.71 -26.39 -8.83
C ALA A 12 -2.49 -25.45 -8.96
N ALA A 13 -1.27 -26.00 -9.02
CA ALA A 13 -0.06 -25.22 -9.27
C ALA A 13 -0.09 -24.58 -10.67
N ILE A 14 0.17 -23.26 -10.74
CA ILE A 14 0.15 -22.49 -11.98
C ILE A 14 1.58 -22.12 -12.36
N ALA A 15 2.02 -22.49 -13.56
CA ALA A 15 3.24 -21.95 -14.15
C ALA A 15 3.01 -20.46 -14.50
N ARG A 16 3.84 -19.59 -13.93
CA ARG A 16 3.80 -18.13 -14.14
C ARG A 16 5.16 -17.65 -14.60
N ASN A 17 5.17 -16.59 -15.41
CA ASN A 17 6.41 -15.96 -15.88
C ASN A 17 6.97 -14.95 -14.86
N ASP A 18 6.11 -14.37 -14.03
CA ASP A 18 6.47 -13.36 -13.04
C ASP A 18 6.47 -13.89 -11.60
N ILE A 19 7.17 -13.18 -10.70
CA ILE A 19 7.14 -13.43 -9.25
C ILE A 19 5.70 -13.33 -8.74
N SER A 20 5.29 -14.29 -7.89
CA SER A 20 3.94 -14.27 -7.34
C SER A 20 3.66 -13.00 -6.53
N ARG A 21 2.39 -12.58 -6.52
CA ARG A 21 1.94 -11.40 -5.79
C ARG A 21 2.41 -11.33 -4.31
N PRO A 22 2.27 -12.38 -3.47
CA PRO A 22 2.74 -12.31 -2.09
C PRO A 22 4.26 -12.07 -1.97
N VAL A 23 5.07 -12.74 -2.81
CA VAL A 23 6.53 -12.59 -2.80
C VAL A 23 6.94 -11.22 -3.34
N ARG A 24 6.30 -10.73 -4.41
CA ARG A 24 6.52 -9.38 -4.94
C ARG A 24 6.24 -8.31 -3.88
N LEU A 25 5.13 -8.41 -3.14
CA LEU A 25 4.83 -7.49 -2.05
C LEU A 25 5.92 -7.53 -0.95
N ALA A 26 6.46 -8.71 -0.61
CA ALA A 26 7.53 -8.82 0.37
C ALA A 26 8.82 -8.12 -0.09
N ILE A 27 9.13 -8.17 -1.39
CA ILE A 27 10.26 -7.45 -1.99
C ILE A 27 10.01 -5.94 -2.01
N GLU A 28 8.83 -5.50 -2.46
CA GLU A 28 8.44 -4.08 -2.51
C GLU A 28 8.53 -3.41 -1.12
N TRP A 29 8.19 -4.14 -0.06
CA TRP A 29 8.31 -3.68 1.32
C TRP A 29 9.67 -3.95 1.97
N ALA A 30 10.65 -4.45 1.22
CA ALA A 30 11.99 -4.81 1.67
C ALA A 30 12.02 -5.83 2.85
N ILE A 31 10.94 -6.59 3.05
CA ILE A 31 10.91 -7.73 3.96
C ILE A 31 11.79 -8.85 3.41
N LEU A 32 11.71 -9.07 2.10
CA LEU A 32 12.58 -9.97 1.36
C LEU A 32 13.60 -9.14 0.56
N ASN A 33 14.88 -9.33 0.86
CA ASN A 33 16.00 -8.61 0.25
C ASN A 33 17.25 -9.52 0.25
N GLN A 34 18.40 -8.99 -0.21
CA GLN A 34 19.64 -9.79 -0.32
C GLN A 34 20.23 -10.23 1.02
N ASP A 35 19.85 -9.58 2.12
CA ASP A 35 20.30 -9.90 3.48
C ASP A 35 19.36 -10.89 4.19
N THR A 36 18.28 -11.34 3.53
CA THR A 36 17.32 -12.30 4.10
C THR A 36 17.27 -13.59 3.28
N SER A 37 17.18 -14.72 4.00
CA SER A 37 16.94 -16.03 3.41
C SER A 37 15.45 -16.27 3.13
N PHE A 38 15.15 -16.92 2.01
CA PHE A 38 13.80 -17.21 1.54
C PHE A 38 13.54 -18.72 1.44
N PHE A 39 12.42 -19.17 1.98
CA PHE A 39 11.95 -20.55 1.80
C PHE A 39 10.50 -20.58 1.32
N ASP A 40 10.25 -21.22 0.18
CA ASP A 40 8.91 -21.41 -0.38
C ASP A 40 8.35 -22.79 0.00
N TYR A 41 7.47 -22.84 1.00
CA TYR A 41 6.84 -24.06 1.48
C TYR A 41 5.65 -24.35 0.58
N GLY A 42 5.71 -25.41 -0.24
CA GLY A 42 4.74 -25.74 -1.30
C GLY A 42 4.96 -24.97 -2.60
N CYS A 43 6.20 -24.97 -3.10
CA CYS A 43 6.64 -24.12 -4.21
C CYS A 43 6.10 -24.51 -5.61
N GLY A 44 5.36 -25.62 -5.73
CA GLY A 44 4.85 -26.12 -7.01
C GLY A 44 5.99 -26.35 -8.00
N TYR A 45 5.93 -25.71 -9.16
CA TYR A 45 7.00 -25.76 -10.17
C TYR A 45 8.30 -25.01 -9.80
N GLY A 46 8.38 -24.39 -8.61
CA GLY A 46 9.60 -23.72 -8.12
C GLY A 46 9.86 -22.35 -8.76
N GLY A 47 8.88 -21.75 -9.43
CA GLY A 47 9.07 -20.51 -10.19
C GLY A 47 9.48 -19.31 -9.32
N ASP A 48 8.90 -19.16 -8.12
CA ASP A 48 9.27 -18.07 -7.21
C ASP A 48 10.66 -18.28 -6.63
N VAL A 49 11.01 -19.51 -6.24
CA VAL A 49 12.37 -19.88 -5.81
C VAL A 49 13.39 -19.49 -6.88
N GLN A 50 13.18 -19.89 -8.13
CA GLN A 50 14.11 -19.57 -9.22
C GLN A 50 14.24 -18.06 -9.45
N ARG A 51 13.12 -17.33 -9.50
CA ARG A 51 13.14 -15.88 -9.78
C ARG A 51 13.75 -15.08 -8.64
N VAL A 52 13.46 -15.44 -7.39
CA VAL A 52 14.10 -14.84 -6.21
C VAL A 52 15.59 -15.13 -6.21
N GLY A 53 16.00 -16.35 -6.54
CA GLY A 53 17.42 -16.71 -6.74
C GLY A 53 18.10 -15.88 -7.84
N ASN A 54 17.42 -15.63 -8.96
CA ASN A 54 17.94 -14.79 -10.04
C ASN A 54 18.13 -13.31 -9.65
N LEU A 55 17.45 -12.83 -8.59
CA LEU A 55 17.68 -11.50 -8.00
C LEU A 55 18.89 -11.47 -7.04
N GLY A 56 19.58 -12.61 -6.87
CA GLY A 56 20.74 -12.77 -6.01
C GLY A 56 20.41 -13.11 -4.56
N TYR A 57 19.18 -13.54 -4.26
CA TYR A 57 18.72 -13.78 -2.89
C TYR A 57 18.94 -15.25 -2.53
N THR A 58 19.23 -15.54 -1.27
CA THR A 58 19.32 -16.92 -0.79
C THR A 58 17.92 -17.52 -0.79
N SER A 59 17.66 -18.50 -1.66
CA SER A 59 16.32 -19.07 -1.84
C SER A 59 16.34 -20.60 -1.94
N ALA A 60 15.34 -21.21 -1.31
CA ALA A 60 15.05 -22.64 -1.39
C ALA A 60 13.54 -22.86 -1.37
N GLY A 61 13.10 -24.07 -1.71
CA GLY A 61 11.69 -24.43 -1.60
C GLY A 61 11.48 -25.92 -1.64
N TRP A 62 10.31 -26.33 -1.17
CA TRP A 62 9.88 -27.72 -1.11
C TRP A 62 8.45 -27.84 -1.62
N ASP A 63 8.13 -28.95 -2.27
CA ASP A 63 6.77 -29.27 -2.68
C ASP A 63 6.54 -30.78 -2.57
N PRO A 64 5.42 -31.25 -2.01
CA PRO A 64 5.19 -32.67 -1.78
C PRO A 64 5.12 -33.51 -3.07
N TYR A 65 4.85 -32.89 -4.23
CA TYR A 65 4.74 -33.56 -5.51
C TYR A 65 5.93 -33.24 -6.44
N TYR A 66 6.24 -31.96 -6.65
CA TYR A 66 7.24 -31.54 -7.64
C TYR A 66 8.67 -31.61 -7.09
N PHE A 67 8.86 -31.42 -5.79
CA PHE A 67 10.18 -31.43 -5.14
C PHE A 67 10.18 -32.23 -3.82
N PRO A 68 9.74 -33.51 -3.81
CA PRO A 68 9.51 -34.28 -2.58
C PRO A 68 10.80 -34.57 -1.80
N HIS A 69 11.94 -34.57 -2.48
CA HIS A 69 13.25 -34.84 -1.91
C HIS A 69 14.04 -33.57 -1.54
N ALA A 70 13.48 -32.38 -1.74
CA ALA A 70 14.11 -31.14 -1.32
C ALA A 70 14.14 -31.05 0.21
N SER A 71 15.23 -30.51 0.76
CA SER A 71 15.35 -30.31 2.20
C SER A 71 14.41 -29.19 2.67
N ILE A 72 13.63 -29.47 3.71
CA ILE A 72 12.86 -28.46 4.42
C ILE A 72 13.79 -27.77 5.41
N THR A 73 13.98 -26.45 5.25
CA THR A 73 14.94 -25.67 6.06
C THR A 73 14.30 -24.39 6.57
N ALA A 74 14.70 -23.95 7.77
CA ALA A 74 14.29 -22.66 8.30
C ALA A 74 14.89 -21.50 7.48
N ALA A 75 14.16 -20.38 7.42
CA ALA A 75 14.57 -19.17 6.71
C ALA A 75 14.04 -17.91 7.41
N ASP A 76 14.66 -16.76 7.12
CA ASP A 76 14.20 -15.45 7.57
C ASP A 76 12.76 -15.19 7.12
N VAL A 77 12.49 -15.45 5.84
CA VAL A 77 11.18 -15.26 5.21
C VAL A 77 10.69 -16.58 4.66
N VAL A 78 9.56 -17.08 5.18
CA VAL A 78 8.90 -18.28 4.66
C VAL A 78 7.63 -17.87 3.91
N ASN A 79 7.41 -18.43 2.73
CA ASN A 79 6.19 -18.24 1.96
C ASN A 79 5.31 -19.49 2.03
N LEU A 80 4.05 -19.31 2.43
CA LEU A 80 2.96 -20.28 2.33
C LEU A 80 1.93 -19.73 1.34
N GLY A 81 2.33 -19.70 0.07
CA GLY A 81 1.61 -19.01 -0.99
C GLY A 81 0.51 -19.86 -1.62
N TYR A 82 -0.76 -19.52 -1.40
CA TYR A 82 -1.95 -20.13 -2.01
C TYR A 82 -2.23 -21.60 -1.65
N ILE A 83 -1.50 -22.17 -0.71
CA ILE A 83 -1.59 -23.58 -0.32
C ILE A 83 -2.80 -23.88 0.56
N LEU A 84 -3.14 -22.98 1.48
CA LEU A 84 -4.29 -23.16 2.37
C LEU A 84 -5.60 -23.40 1.60
N ASN A 85 -5.69 -22.87 0.37
CA ASN A 85 -6.88 -23.02 -0.43
C ASN A 85 -7.02 -24.37 -1.13
N VAL A 86 -5.93 -25.11 -1.29
CA VAL A 86 -5.92 -26.35 -2.10
C VAL A 86 -5.88 -27.61 -1.24
N ILE A 87 -5.77 -27.46 0.08
CA ILE A 87 -5.85 -28.55 1.05
C ILE A 87 -7.31 -28.67 1.54
N GLU A 88 -7.97 -29.77 1.19
CA GLU A 88 -9.34 -30.07 1.61
C GLU A 88 -9.47 -30.52 3.06
N ASP A 89 -8.45 -31.21 3.59
CA ASP A 89 -8.43 -31.70 4.97
C ASP A 89 -8.08 -30.56 5.93
N GLN A 90 -8.97 -30.28 6.89
CA GLN A 90 -8.82 -29.13 7.76
C GLN A 90 -7.65 -29.27 8.73
N GLU A 91 -7.35 -30.50 9.18
CA GLU A 91 -6.24 -30.74 10.10
C GLU A 91 -4.90 -30.64 9.37
N GLU A 92 -4.78 -31.23 8.17
CA GLU A 92 -3.60 -31.07 7.31
C GLU A 92 -3.35 -29.60 6.96
N ARG A 93 -4.41 -28.85 6.66
CA ARG A 93 -4.34 -27.42 6.38
C ARG A 93 -3.80 -26.65 7.60
N ARG A 94 -4.28 -27.00 8.79
CA ARG A 94 -3.83 -26.43 10.07
C ARG A 94 -2.36 -26.75 10.34
N GLN A 95 -1.96 -28.01 10.17
CA GLN A 95 -0.58 -28.44 10.40
C GLN A 95 0.40 -27.82 9.38
N SER A 96 -0.02 -27.67 8.13
CA SER A 96 0.78 -26.98 7.10
C SER A 96 1.09 -25.54 7.49
N LEU A 97 0.09 -24.82 8.04
CA LEU A 97 0.29 -23.45 8.54
C LEU A 97 1.25 -23.41 9.73
N ILE A 98 1.12 -24.35 10.68
CA ILE A 98 2.00 -24.45 11.85
C ILE A 98 3.43 -24.76 11.44
N HIS A 99 3.65 -25.76 10.57
CA HIS A 99 5.00 -26.11 10.11
C HIS A 99 5.66 -24.97 9.35
N ALA A 100 4.93 -24.26 8.48
CA ALA A 100 5.48 -23.09 7.80
C ALA A 100 5.89 -22.00 8.81
N TRP A 101 5.10 -21.81 9.87
CA TRP A 101 5.45 -20.89 10.95
C TRP A 101 6.70 -21.34 11.71
N GLU A 102 6.82 -22.62 12.06
CA GLU A 102 8.00 -23.16 12.76
C GLU A 102 9.32 -22.94 12.00
N LEU A 103 9.28 -22.97 10.67
CA LEU A 103 10.44 -22.68 9.81
C LEU A 103 10.78 -21.19 9.72
N THR A 104 9.88 -20.32 10.16
CA THR A 104 10.00 -18.87 10.00
C THR A 104 10.84 -18.26 11.12
N GLN A 105 11.95 -17.60 10.74
CA GLN A 105 12.80 -16.87 11.69
C GLN A 105 12.39 -15.39 11.86
N LYS A 106 11.89 -14.71 10.81
CA LYS A 106 11.46 -13.30 10.89
C LYS A 106 10.01 -13.10 10.46
N VAL A 107 9.65 -13.44 9.22
CA VAL A 107 8.31 -13.16 8.65
C VAL A 107 7.76 -14.34 7.87
N LEU A 108 6.53 -14.76 8.20
CA LEU A 108 5.77 -15.72 7.42
C LEU A 108 4.81 -14.96 6.51
N ILE A 109 4.85 -15.28 5.23
CA ILE A 109 3.90 -14.79 4.23
C ILE A 109 2.82 -15.86 4.08
N VAL A 110 1.57 -15.51 4.36
CA VAL A 110 0.42 -16.38 4.14
C VAL A 110 -0.45 -15.76 3.06
N ALA A 111 -0.68 -16.50 1.97
CA ALA A 111 -1.56 -16.05 0.91
C ALA A 111 -2.66 -17.06 0.61
N ALA A 112 -3.89 -16.57 0.42
CA ALA A 112 -5.03 -17.38 0.05
C ALA A 112 -5.93 -16.66 -0.98
N GLN A 113 -6.75 -17.43 -1.71
CA GLN A 113 -7.71 -16.87 -2.66
C GLN A 113 -8.89 -16.32 -1.87
N VAL A 114 -9.20 -15.04 -2.06
CA VAL A 114 -10.32 -14.36 -1.41
C VAL A 114 -11.47 -14.19 -2.40
N LEU A 115 -12.69 -14.50 -1.97
CA LEU A 115 -13.90 -14.25 -2.75
C LEU A 115 -14.10 -12.74 -2.93
N ILE A 116 -14.08 -12.30 -4.18
CA ILE A 116 -14.43 -10.94 -4.59
C ILE A 116 -15.61 -11.11 -5.57
N ASN A 117 -16.82 -11.30 -5.04
CA ASN A 117 -18.09 -11.55 -5.74
C ASN A 117 -18.00 -11.76 -7.27
N ALA A 118 -17.93 -13.01 -7.70
CA ALA A 118 -18.40 -13.42 -9.01
C ALA A 118 -19.37 -14.59 -8.82
N SER A 119 -20.65 -14.36 -9.12
CA SER A 119 -21.66 -15.40 -9.20
C SER A 119 -21.30 -16.39 -10.31
N SER A 120 -20.92 -17.62 -9.95
CA SER A 120 -21.02 -18.76 -10.87
C SER A 120 -21.81 -19.89 -10.20
N LYS A 121 -23.03 -20.11 -10.69
CA LYS A 121 -24.02 -21.08 -10.22
C LYS A 121 -23.71 -22.54 -10.60
N THR A 122 -22.45 -22.95 -10.77
CA THR A 122 -22.10 -24.28 -11.33
C THR A 122 -20.84 -24.91 -10.73
N GLN A 123 -20.68 -24.85 -9.41
CA GLN A 123 -19.55 -25.51 -8.72
C GLN A 123 -20.09 -26.50 -7.66
N LEU A 124 -19.54 -27.72 -7.64
CA LEU A 124 -19.92 -28.76 -6.70
C LEU A 124 -19.31 -28.42 -5.34
N ALA A 125 -20.13 -28.15 -4.34
CA ALA A 125 -19.67 -27.91 -2.97
C ALA A 125 -19.07 -29.20 -2.39
N TYR A 126 -17.89 -29.11 -1.77
CA TYR A 126 -17.22 -30.22 -1.10
C TYR A 126 -16.51 -29.68 0.15
N SER A 127 -16.82 -30.23 1.33
CA SER A 127 -16.37 -29.68 2.62
C SER A 127 -16.71 -28.17 2.73
N ASP A 128 -15.72 -27.33 3.04
CA ASP A 128 -15.81 -25.88 3.14
C ASP A 128 -15.36 -25.12 1.86
N GLY A 129 -15.27 -25.83 0.73
CA GLY A 129 -14.84 -25.29 -0.55
C GLY A 129 -15.60 -25.89 -1.74
N ILE A 130 -14.98 -25.80 -2.91
CA ILE A 130 -15.52 -26.33 -4.17
C ILE A 130 -14.56 -27.32 -4.81
N VAL A 131 -15.10 -28.27 -5.58
CA VAL A 131 -14.31 -29.07 -6.53
C VAL A 131 -14.39 -28.43 -7.91
N THR A 132 -13.24 -28.13 -8.50
CA THR A 132 -13.15 -27.55 -9.84
C THR A 132 -13.34 -28.61 -10.93
N ARG A 133 -13.57 -28.18 -12.18
CA ARG A 133 -13.63 -29.09 -13.34
C ARG A 133 -12.34 -29.89 -13.60
N ARG A 134 -11.23 -29.50 -12.96
CA ARG A 134 -9.94 -30.21 -13.03
C ARG A 134 -9.74 -31.21 -11.89
N ASN A 135 -10.81 -31.51 -11.14
CA ASN A 135 -10.79 -32.38 -9.95
C ASN A 135 -9.82 -31.90 -8.85
N THR A 136 -9.70 -30.57 -8.69
CA THR A 136 -8.92 -29.93 -7.62
C THR A 136 -9.87 -29.30 -6.59
N PHE A 137 -9.49 -29.32 -5.31
CA PHE A 137 -10.17 -28.56 -4.27
C PHE A 137 -9.76 -27.09 -4.30
N GLN A 138 -10.71 -26.20 -4.06
CA GLN A 138 -10.48 -24.78 -3.90
C GLN A 138 -11.38 -24.23 -2.80
N LYS A 139 -10.79 -23.83 -1.67
CA LYS A 139 -11.44 -22.95 -0.72
C LYS A 139 -11.23 -21.50 -1.15
N TYR A 140 -12.30 -20.73 -1.05
CA TYR A 140 -12.18 -19.29 -1.12
C TYR A 140 -12.52 -18.71 0.23
N TYR A 141 -11.67 -17.82 0.71
CA TYR A 141 -11.85 -17.19 2.00
C TYR A 141 -12.55 -15.85 1.84
N GLU A 142 -13.27 -15.42 2.87
CA GLU A 142 -13.43 -13.98 3.11
C GLU A 142 -12.14 -13.42 3.73
N GLN A 143 -11.84 -12.14 3.52
CA GLN A 143 -10.64 -11.51 4.07
C GLN A 143 -10.58 -11.68 5.60
N GLN A 144 -11.69 -11.40 6.29
CA GLN A 144 -11.74 -11.50 7.75
C GLN A 144 -11.65 -12.94 8.23
N GLU A 145 -12.29 -13.89 7.54
CA GLU A 145 -12.21 -15.33 7.82
C GLU A 145 -10.75 -15.81 7.77
N LEU A 146 -10.00 -15.42 6.73
CA LEU A 146 -8.60 -15.80 6.59
C LEU A 146 -7.75 -15.22 7.73
N LYS A 147 -7.96 -13.95 8.12
CA LYS A 147 -7.24 -13.36 9.26
C LYS A 147 -7.51 -14.15 10.53
N THR A 148 -8.78 -14.37 10.86
CA THR A 148 -9.18 -15.09 12.08
C THR A 148 -8.58 -16.49 12.11
N TYR A 149 -8.61 -17.21 10.99
CA TYR A 149 -7.98 -18.53 10.88
C TYR A 149 -6.47 -18.47 11.18
N ILE A 150 -5.73 -17.52 10.60
CA ILE A 150 -4.29 -17.37 10.84
C ILE A 150 -4.01 -17.02 12.30
N ASP A 151 -4.72 -16.02 12.84
CA ASP A 151 -4.54 -15.52 14.20
C ASP A 151 -4.81 -16.61 15.24
N GLU A 152 -5.89 -17.38 15.09
CA GLU A 152 -6.28 -18.44 16.03
C GLU A 152 -5.34 -19.66 15.96
N VAL A 153 -4.95 -20.09 14.76
CA VAL A 153 -4.07 -21.25 14.60
C VAL A 153 -2.66 -20.98 15.12
N LEU A 154 -2.14 -19.78 14.85
CA LEU A 154 -0.76 -19.41 15.22
C LEU A 154 -0.67 -18.66 16.56
N ASN A 155 -1.80 -18.22 17.13
CA ASN A 155 -1.87 -17.33 18.31
C ASN A 155 -1.05 -16.05 18.11
N VAL A 156 -1.31 -15.35 17.00
CA VAL A 156 -0.60 -14.14 16.55
C VAL A 156 -1.59 -13.05 16.14
N ASP A 157 -1.06 -11.86 15.84
CA ASP A 157 -1.80 -10.80 15.14
C ASP A 157 -1.19 -10.63 13.74
N ALA A 158 -1.80 -11.27 12.75
CA ALA A 158 -1.38 -11.22 11.36
C ALA A 158 -1.70 -9.86 10.73
N VAL A 159 -0.72 -9.29 10.01
CA VAL A 159 -0.87 -7.97 9.37
C VAL A 159 -1.37 -8.13 7.94
N PRO A 160 -2.57 -7.62 7.58
CA PRO A 160 -3.05 -7.64 6.20
C PRO A 160 -2.24 -6.67 5.34
N VAL A 161 -1.63 -7.18 4.27
CA VAL A 161 -0.81 -6.40 3.33
C VAL A 161 -1.61 -6.06 2.08
N ALA A 162 -2.37 -7.02 1.59
CA ALA A 162 -3.30 -6.86 0.49
C ALA A 162 -4.44 -7.91 0.59
N LEU A 163 -5.42 -7.84 -0.31
CA LEU A 163 -6.49 -8.84 -0.36
C LEU A 163 -5.91 -10.26 -0.50
N GLY A 164 -6.21 -11.11 0.48
CA GLY A 164 -5.74 -12.48 0.58
C GLY A 164 -4.26 -12.65 0.92
N VAL A 165 -3.55 -11.61 1.36
CA VAL A 165 -2.12 -11.66 1.68
C VAL A 165 -1.85 -11.07 3.06
N TYR A 166 -1.25 -11.87 3.94
CA TYR A 166 -0.90 -11.52 5.31
C TYR A 166 0.59 -11.74 5.57
N PHE A 167 1.19 -10.84 6.33
CA PHE A 167 2.52 -11.04 6.93
C PHE A 167 2.37 -11.28 8.43
N VAL A 168 3.01 -12.33 8.92
CA VAL A 168 3.06 -12.69 10.34
C VAL A 168 4.50 -12.50 10.81
N PHE A 169 4.70 -11.62 11.78
CA PHE A 169 6.03 -11.23 12.27
C PHE A 169 6.37 -11.98 13.55
N ARG A 170 7.61 -12.46 13.66
CA ARG A 170 8.15 -13.04 14.91
C ARG A 170 8.43 -11.98 15.97
N ASP A 171 8.83 -10.79 15.54
CA ASP A 171 9.17 -9.66 16.41
C ASP A 171 8.09 -8.57 16.36
N ASP A 172 7.53 -8.23 17.52
CA ASP A 172 6.47 -7.22 17.64
C ASP A 172 6.96 -5.81 17.26
N ALA A 173 8.23 -5.46 17.49
CA ALA A 173 8.75 -4.15 17.13
C ALA A 173 8.94 -3.99 15.61
N GLN A 174 9.34 -5.06 14.93
CA GLN A 174 9.36 -5.13 13.46
C GLN A 174 7.94 -5.04 12.89
N LYS A 175 6.98 -5.75 13.49
CA LYS A 175 5.56 -5.68 13.11
C LYS A 175 5.03 -4.24 13.18
N GLU A 176 5.24 -3.56 14.30
CA GLU A 176 4.74 -2.20 14.49
C GLU A 176 5.51 -1.18 13.63
N SER A 177 6.81 -1.38 13.41
CA SER A 177 7.58 -0.57 12.46
C SER A 177 7.05 -0.71 11.03
N PHE A 178 6.75 -1.93 10.60
CA PHE A 178 6.14 -2.20 9.30
C PHE A 178 4.76 -1.54 9.17
N LYS A 179 3.90 -1.67 10.20
CA LYS A 179 2.58 -1.00 10.23
C LYS A 179 2.73 0.52 10.13
N ALA A 180 3.68 1.12 10.84
CA ALA A 180 3.89 2.57 10.81
C ALA A 180 4.38 3.08 9.44
N ILE A 181 5.39 2.45 8.86
CA ILE A 181 6.00 2.90 7.59
C ILE A 181 4.97 2.96 6.46
N ARG A 182 3.97 2.07 6.45
CA ARG A 182 2.86 2.11 5.48
C ARG A 182 2.11 3.44 5.47
N PHE A 183 2.03 4.13 6.61
CA PHE A 183 1.35 5.41 6.73
C PHE A 183 2.28 6.60 6.61
N PHE A 184 3.59 6.41 6.55
CA PHE A 184 4.55 7.51 6.55
C PHE A 184 4.68 8.12 5.15
N SER A 185 4.79 9.44 5.11
CA SER A 185 4.92 10.19 3.87
C SER A 185 6.34 10.10 3.32
N SER A 186 6.51 10.12 1.99
CA SER A 186 7.82 10.42 1.42
C SER A 186 8.16 11.90 1.64
N THR A 187 9.42 12.18 1.96
CA THR A 187 9.96 13.53 2.12
C THR A 187 11.30 13.60 1.42
N SER A 188 11.59 14.74 0.81
CA SER A 188 12.88 15.01 0.17
C SER A 188 13.73 15.89 1.08
N THR A 189 15.03 15.64 1.07
CA THR A 189 16.00 16.51 1.76
C THR A 189 15.94 17.92 1.14
N PRO A 190 15.77 18.98 1.96
CA PRO A 190 15.78 20.37 1.49
C PRO A 190 17.01 20.73 0.68
N ARG A 191 16.81 21.52 -0.38
CA ARG A 191 17.92 21.91 -1.27
C ARG A 191 18.79 22.98 -0.62
N ILE A 192 20.09 22.91 -0.89
CA ILE A 192 21.04 23.96 -0.54
C ILE A 192 20.74 25.19 -1.41
N ARG A 193 20.47 26.34 -0.79
CA ARG A 193 20.15 27.60 -1.46
C ARG A 193 21.34 28.54 -1.53
N ILE A 194 22.05 28.68 -0.41
CA ILE A 194 23.19 29.58 -0.28
C ILE A 194 24.30 28.79 0.41
N PRO A 195 25.23 28.19 -0.34
CA PRO A 195 26.32 27.48 0.29
C PRO A 195 27.17 28.49 1.09
N SER A 196 27.25 28.28 2.41
CA SER A 196 28.22 28.99 3.24
C SER A 196 29.54 28.23 3.16
N LYS A 197 30.68 28.93 3.21
CA LYS A 197 32.00 28.27 3.21
C LYS A 197 32.09 27.19 4.30
N ARG A 198 31.52 27.47 5.48
CA ARG A 198 31.44 26.53 6.59
C ARG A 198 30.53 25.33 6.32
N PHE A 199 29.50 25.47 5.48
CA PHE A 199 28.71 24.31 5.07
C PHE A 199 29.45 23.47 4.03
N GLU A 200 30.05 24.12 3.03
CA GLU A 200 30.83 23.46 1.97
C GLU A 200 31.96 22.60 2.56
N ASP A 201 32.73 23.16 3.49
CA ASP A 201 33.86 22.47 4.14
C ASP A 201 33.45 21.17 4.86
N TYR A 202 32.17 21.01 5.24
CA TYR A 202 31.68 19.87 6.05
C TYR A 202 30.46 19.17 5.43
N GLN A 203 30.15 19.43 4.15
CA GLN A 203 28.93 18.93 3.51
C GLN A 203 28.83 17.40 3.59
N GLU A 204 29.92 16.68 3.30
CA GLU A 204 29.96 15.22 3.35
C GLU A 204 29.69 14.68 4.77
N GLN A 205 30.24 15.33 5.79
CA GLN A 205 30.02 14.94 7.19
C GLN A 205 28.60 15.26 7.68
N LEU A 206 27.99 16.33 7.17
CA LEU A 206 26.64 16.77 7.52
C LEU A 206 25.55 16.00 6.77
N GLN A 207 25.86 15.38 5.63
CA GLN A 207 24.88 14.66 4.81
C GLN A 207 24.11 13.56 5.58
N PRO A 208 24.76 12.67 6.37
CA PRO A 208 24.04 11.70 7.18
C PRO A 208 23.07 12.32 8.20
N LEU A 209 23.38 13.50 8.72
CA LEU A 209 22.49 14.24 9.64
C LEU A 209 21.29 14.82 8.88
N MET A 210 21.49 15.33 7.67
CA MET A 210 20.40 15.79 6.78
C MET A 210 19.46 14.64 6.40
N ASP A 211 20.01 13.48 6.05
CA ASP A 211 19.23 12.29 5.69
C ASP A 211 18.46 11.74 6.90
N PHE A 212 19.09 11.73 8.08
CA PHE A 212 18.43 11.37 9.33
C PHE A 212 17.23 12.28 9.60
N PHE A 213 17.43 13.61 9.55
CA PHE A 213 16.35 14.56 9.80
C PHE A 213 15.25 14.43 8.74
N THR A 214 15.60 14.24 7.47
CA THR A 214 14.61 14.04 6.40
C THR A 214 13.75 12.81 6.67
N LYS A 215 14.36 11.72 7.15
CA LYS A 215 13.66 10.48 7.49
C LYS A 215 12.81 10.60 8.77
N ARG A 216 13.30 11.28 9.81
CA ARG A 216 12.69 11.27 11.16
C ARG A 216 11.93 12.53 11.54
N GLY A 217 12.24 13.66 10.90
CA GLY A 217 11.69 14.99 11.22
C GLY A 217 12.19 15.58 12.53
N ARG A 218 13.27 15.03 13.10
CA ARG A 218 13.88 15.48 14.34
C ARG A 218 15.39 15.22 14.31
N LEU A 219 16.11 15.86 15.23
CA LEU A 219 17.52 15.57 15.46
C LEU A 219 17.73 14.18 16.09
N PRO A 220 18.86 13.52 15.81
CA PRO A 220 19.20 12.23 16.40
C PRO A 220 19.49 12.37 17.90
N VAL A 221 19.22 11.29 18.64
CA VAL A 221 19.78 11.09 19.98
C VAL A 221 21.02 10.19 19.91
N LYS A 222 21.74 10.07 21.03
CA LYS A 222 22.97 9.27 21.11
C LYS A 222 22.71 7.83 20.65
N GLY A 223 23.51 7.36 19.70
CA GLY A 223 23.45 6.00 19.14
C GLY A 223 22.62 5.86 17.86
N GLU A 224 21.89 6.89 17.42
CA GLU A 224 21.03 6.79 16.23
C GLU A 224 21.73 7.16 14.91
N LEU A 225 22.95 7.70 14.97
CA LEU A 225 23.70 8.14 13.80
C LEU A 225 25.09 7.52 13.77
N ALA A 226 25.46 6.90 12.65
CA ALA A 226 26.70 6.14 12.50
C ALA A 226 27.95 7.04 12.67
N ASN A 227 27.97 8.21 12.04
CA ASN A 227 29.07 9.17 12.13
C ASN A 227 28.95 10.14 13.33
N GLN A 228 28.24 9.76 14.40
CA GLN A 228 28.02 10.63 15.56
C GLN A 228 29.33 11.10 16.22
N LEU A 229 30.37 10.25 16.30
CA LEU A 229 31.60 10.60 17.01
C LEU A 229 32.34 11.75 16.31
N GLU A 230 32.42 11.69 14.98
CA GLU A 230 33.01 12.72 14.13
C GLU A 230 32.25 14.04 14.25
N LEU A 231 30.92 13.99 14.05
CA LEU A 231 30.06 15.18 14.16
C LEU A 231 30.11 15.84 15.54
N LEU A 232 30.11 15.04 16.62
CA LEU A 232 30.15 15.57 17.98
C LEU A 232 31.54 16.11 18.33
N SER A 233 32.63 15.56 17.79
CA SER A 233 33.98 16.09 17.97
C SER A 233 34.12 17.49 17.35
N GLU A 234 33.57 17.67 16.15
CA GLU A 234 33.70 18.93 15.41
C GLU A 234 32.73 20.02 15.89
N PHE A 235 31.45 19.67 16.05
CA PHE A 235 30.40 20.65 16.33
C PHE A 235 29.97 20.69 17.81
N GLY A 236 30.42 19.72 18.62
CA GLY A 236 30.07 19.56 20.03
C GLY A 236 28.69 18.92 20.27
N ASN A 237 27.67 19.25 19.47
CA ASN A 237 26.35 18.62 19.52
C ASN A 237 25.59 18.69 18.18
N PHE A 238 24.60 17.82 18.01
CA PHE A 238 23.79 17.76 16.78
C PHE A 238 23.06 19.07 16.46
N ARG A 239 22.64 19.84 17.47
CA ARG A 239 21.96 21.13 17.24
C ARG A 239 22.90 22.15 16.60
N ARG A 240 24.15 22.21 17.06
CA ARG A 240 25.18 23.07 16.48
C ARG A 240 25.55 22.64 15.06
N ALA A 241 25.68 21.34 14.82
CA ALA A 241 25.88 20.81 13.47
C ALA A 241 24.71 21.19 12.54
N PHE A 242 23.47 21.02 13.02
CA PHE A 242 22.28 21.36 12.24
C PHE A 242 22.12 22.85 11.99
N ASN A 243 22.56 23.72 12.90
CA ASN A 243 22.59 25.16 12.64
C ASN A 243 23.47 25.54 11.44
N VAL A 244 24.51 24.76 11.12
CA VAL A 244 25.31 24.98 9.89
C VAL A 244 24.51 24.58 8.66
N ILE A 245 23.72 23.51 8.73
CA ILE A 245 22.78 23.11 7.66
C ILE A 245 21.74 24.22 7.43
N LEU A 246 21.17 24.79 8.50
CA LEU A 246 20.18 25.88 8.41
C LEU A 246 20.75 27.17 7.81
N GLN A 247 22.06 27.41 7.91
CA GLN A 247 22.71 28.54 7.23
C GLN A 247 22.74 28.37 5.71
N ALA A 248 22.61 27.13 5.20
CA ALA A 248 22.72 26.83 3.78
C ALA A 248 21.39 26.40 3.12
N THR A 249 20.35 26.14 3.92
CA THR A 249 19.06 25.58 3.49
C THR A 249 17.90 26.44 3.99
N ASP A 250 16.66 26.11 3.60
CA ASP A 250 15.45 26.78 4.10
C ASP A 250 14.92 26.06 5.34
N GLU A 251 14.90 26.75 6.48
CA GLU A 251 14.34 26.26 7.75
C GLU A 251 12.87 25.84 7.61
N ALA A 252 12.08 26.55 6.81
CA ALA A 252 10.67 26.23 6.62
C ALA A 252 10.44 24.86 5.95
N GLU A 253 11.39 24.40 5.12
CA GLU A 253 11.32 23.06 4.52
C GLU A 253 11.59 21.98 5.56
N TRP A 254 12.50 22.22 6.52
CA TRP A 254 12.76 21.31 7.63
C TRP A 254 11.60 21.24 8.63
N ASP A 255 11.01 22.39 8.96
CA ASP A 255 9.81 22.45 9.80
C ASP A 255 8.63 21.72 9.15
N ALA A 256 8.48 21.82 7.83
CA ALA A 256 7.46 21.08 7.09
C ALA A 256 7.67 19.55 7.17
N ILE A 257 8.93 19.08 7.16
CA ILE A 257 9.27 17.66 7.36
C ILE A 257 8.90 17.23 8.79
N ALA A 258 9.31 18.01 9.81
CA ALA A 258 9.01 17.73 11.21
C ALA A 258 7.49 17.67 11.45
N TYR A 259 6.75 18.66 10.93
CA TYR A 259 5.30 18.69 11.01
C TYR A 259 4.67 17.46 10.33
N ARG A 260 5.10 17.12 9.11
CA ARG A 260 4.58 15.95 8.38
C ARG A 260 4.84 14.64 9.13
N ARG A 261 6.01 14.48 9.74
CA ARG A 261 6.33 13.29 10.56
C ARG A 261 5.45 13.19 11.81
N SER A 262 5.16 14.32 12.46
CA SER A 262 4.19 14.34 13.56
C SER A 262 2.80 13.89 13.11
N LEU A 263 2.36 14.30 11.91
CA LEU A 263 1.06 13.87 11.37
C LEU A 263 1.06 12.38 11.01
N ASP A 264 2.14 11.86 10.44
CA ASP A 264 2.28 10.44 10.11
C ASP A 264 2.16 9.55 11.36
N ILE A 265 2.78 9.95 12.47
CA ILE A 265 2.68 9.26 13.75
C ILE A 265 1.24 9.29 14.28
N GLN A 266 0.55 10.43 14.17
CA GLN A 266 -0.87 10.53 14.57
C GLN A 266 -1.76 9.59 13.76
N VAL A 267 -1.54 9.49 12.44
CA VAL A 267 -2.28 8.56 11.58
C VAL A 267 -2.05 7.12 12.02
N TYR A 268 -0.80 6.73 12.25
CA TYR A 268 -0.45 5.40 12.73
C TYR A 268 -1.07 5.08 14.10
N LEU A 269 -0.95 5.99 15.08
CA LEU A 269 -1.51 5.79 16.43
C LEU A 269 -3.05 5.75 16.42
N ALA A 270 -3.69 6.53 15.55
CA ALA A 270 -5.14 6.49 15.38
C ALA A 270 -5.59 5.13 14.83
N LEU A 271 -4.91 4.61 13.81
CA LEU A 271 -5.31 3.36 13.17
C LEU A 271 -5.02 2.12 14.01
N THR A 272 -4.05 2.19 14.92
CA THR A 272 -3.79 1.12 15.90
C THR A 272 -4.80 1.09 17.06
N HIS A 273 -5.68 2.10 17.21
CA HIS A 273 -6.75 2.09 18.21
C HIS A 273 -7.83 1.02 17.94
N PHE A 274 -8.05 0.65 16.67
CA PHE A 274 -9.02 -0.39 16.31
C PHE A 274 -8.56 -1.80 16.71
N ASP A 275 -7.26 -1.96 16.92
CA ASP A 275 -6.65 -3.17 17.48
C ASP A 275 -6.26 -2.91 18.94
N GLN A 276 -5.54 -3.84 19.55
CA GLN A 276 -4.81 -3.53 20.77
C GLN A 276 -3.60 -2.66 20.40
N ARG A 277 -3.73 -1.34 20.61
CA ARG A 277 -2.63 -0.37 20.43
C ARG A 277 -1.36 -0.91 21.11
N PRO A 278 -0.19 -0.88 20.44
CA PRO A 278 1.02 -1.44 21.02
C PRO A 278 1.38 -0.75 22.33
N THR A 279 1.89 -1.53 23.28
CA THR A 279 2.49 -0.94 24.49
C THR A 279 3.79 -0.24 24.12
N TRP A 280 4.22 0.71 24.95
CA TRP A 280 5.45 1.47 24.73
C TRP A 280 6.67 0.61 24.41
N HIS A 281 6.81 -0.55 25.08
CA HIS A 281 7.94 -1.46 24.90
C HIS A 281 7.90 -2.26 23.61
N LYS A 282 6.74 -2.40 22.97
CA LYS A 282 6.59 -3.04 21.65
C LYS A 282 7.00 -2.10 20.52
N LEU A 283 7.20 -0.81 20.78
CA LEU A 283 7.66 0.14 19.78
C LEU A 283 9.19 0.10 19.67
N ALA A 284 9.68 0.15 18.43
CA ALA A 284 11.10 0.32 18.15
C ALA A 284 11.67 1.55 18.90
N PRO A 285 12.90 1.49 19.42
CA PRO A 285 13.53 2.60 20.16
C PRO A 285 13.40 3.95 19.46
N GLU A 286 13.56 3.96 18.14
CA GLU A 286 13.55 5.18 17.36
C GLU A 286 12.14 5.77 17.25
N MET A 287 11.10 4.93 17.13
CA MET A 287 9.70 5.39 17.17
C MET A 287 9.38 6.00 18.54
N ARG A 288 9.91 5.42 19.63
CA ARG A 288 9.77 5.98 20.97
C ARG A 288 10.41 7.37 21.08
N HIS A 289 11.59 7.55 20.51
CA HIS A 289 12.25 8.86 20.43
C HIS A 289 11.47 9.84 19.55
N ASP A 290 10.94 9.39 18.41
CA ASP A 290 10.09 10.20 17.52
C ASP A 290 8.87 10.72 18.29
N ILE A 291 8.13 9.84 18.96
CA ILE A 291 6.96 10.20 19.76
C ILE A 291 7.33 11.20 20.87
N LYS A 292 8.41 10.94 21.61
CA LYS A 292 8.86 11.85 22.68
C LYS A 292 9.22 13.24 22.15
N ALA A 293 9.85 13.31 20.97
CA ALA A 293 10.25 14.57 20.38
C ALA A 293 9.07 15.43 19.91
N PHE A 294 8.03 14.82 19.35
CA PHE A 294 6.88 15.54 18.79
C PHE A 294 5.73 15.79 19.77
N PHE A 295 5.55 14.91 20.76
CA PHE A 295 4.37 14.93 21.64
C PHE A 295 4.71 15.02 23.12
N GLY A 296 5.98 14.87 23.51
CA GLY A 296 6.39 14.82 24.92
C GLY A 296 6.23 13.43 25.53
N SER A 297 5.05 12.83 25.43
CA SER A 297 4.76 11.48 25.94
C SER A 297 3.95 10.61 24.97
N TYR A 298 3.96 9.30 25.22
CA TYR A 298 3.14 8.35 24.46
C TYR A 298 1.64 8.59 24.65
N GLU A 299 1.24 8.93 25.88
CA GLU A 299 -0.15 9.18 26.22
C GLU A 299 -0.69 10.43 25.52
N GLU A 300 0.06 11.52 25.50
CA GLU A 300 -0.32 12.74 24.77
C GLU A 300 -0.44 12.48 23.26
N ALA A 301 0.50 11.72 22.68
CA ALA A 301 0.44 11.33 21.27
C ALA A 301 -0.83 10.52 20.95
N CYS A 302 -1.17 9.58 21.85
CA CYS A 302 -2.39 8.79 21.76
C CYS A 302 -3.65 9.65 21.84
N GLN A 303 -3.73 10.56 22.82
CA GLN A 303 -4.88 11.45 23.00
C GLN A 303 -5.13 12.32 21.75
N VAL A 304 -4.08 12.88 21.15
CA VAL A 304 -4.19 13.68 19.91
C VAL A 304 -4.69 12.82 18.74
N ALA A 305 -4.16 11.60 18.60
CA ALA A 305 -4.58 10.66 17.56
C ALA A 305 -6.05 10.22 17.74
N ASP A 306 -6.46 9.96 18.97
CA ASP A 306 -7.82 9.52 19.33
C ASP A 306 -8.86 10.61 19.07
N GLN A 307 -8.54 11.87 19.41
CA GLN A 307 -9.40 13.00 19.08
C GLN A 307 -9.66 13.10 17.56
N LYS A 308 -8.63 12.90 16.73
CA LYS A 308 -8.79 12.86 15.27
C LYS A 308 -9.67 11.69 14.85
N LEU A 309 -9.39 10.49 15.34
CA LEU A 309 -10.16 9.30 14.99
C LEU A 309 -11.64 9.46 15.33
N PHE A 310 -11.96 9.85 16.57
CA PHE A 310 -13.35 10.00 17.00
C PHE A 310 -14.07 11.14 16.28
N SER A 311 -13.35 12.18 15.85
CA SER A 311 -13.95 13.25 15.03
C SER A 311 -14.50 12.74 13.70
N LEU A 312 -13.92 11.69 13.12
CA LEU A 312 -14.38 11.08 11.86
C LEU A 312 -15.72 10.36 11.98
N GLY A 313 -16.18 10.07 13.20
CA GLY A 313 -17.54 9.56 13.44
C GLY A 313 -18.63 10.57 13.08
N LYS A 314 -18.28 11.86 12.89
CA LYS A 314 -19.21 12.93 12.49
C LYS A 314 -19.14 13.12 10.96
N PRO A 315 -20.23 12.88 10.20
CA PRO A 315 -20.22 13.00 8.73
C PRO A 315 -19.73 14.37 8.22
N GLU A 316 -20.12 15.44 8.92
CA GLU A 316 -19.75 16.83 8.59
C GLU A 316 -18.23 17.06 8.58
N VAL A 317 -17.49 16.34 9.43
CA VAL A 317 -16.02 16.47 9.51
C VAL A 317 -15.41 15.95 8.23
N VAL A 318 -15.78 14.75 7.79
CA VAL A 318 -15.26 14.14 6.55
C VAL A 318 -15.63 15.00 5.35
N GLN A 319 -16.89 15.45 5.27
CA GLN A 319 -17.36 16.32 4.20
C GLN A 319 -16.58 17.64 4.15
N THR A 320 -16.42 18.32 5.30
CA THR A 320 -15.70 19.59 5.38
C THR A 320 -14.23 19.42 5.01
N THR A 321 -13.59 18.36 5.49
CA THR A 321 -12.18 18.07 5.16
C THR A 321 -12.02 17.75 3.66
N CYS A 322 -12.94 16.99 3.07
CA CYS A 322 -12.94 16.75 1.63
C CYS A 322 -13.09 18.07 0.86
N GLN A 323 -14.05 18.93 1.22
CA GLN A 323 -14.29 20.24 0.57
C GLN A 323 -13.07 21.17 0.65
N LYS A 324 -12.34 21.15 1.77
CA LYS A 324 -11.13 21.97 1.97
C LYS A 324 -9.89 21.39 1.30
N SER A 325 -9.93 20.14 0.84
CA SER A 325 -8.78 19.51 0.20
C SER A 325 -8.39 20.23 -1.08
N LYS A 326 -7.13 20.68 -1.14
CA LYS A 326 -6.52 21.28 -2.32
C LYS A 326 -6.11 20.26 -3.37
N ILE A 327 -5.97 19.00 -2.96
CA ILE A 327 -5.59 17.88 -3.84
C ILE A 327 -6.82 17.01 -4.05
N GLY A 328 -7.10 16.67 -5.31
CA GLY A 328 -8.21 15.80 -5.69
C GLY A 328 -9.26 16.48 -6.56
N LYS A 329 -9.90 15.68 -7.41
CA LYS A 329 -11.02 16.12 -8.24
C LYS A 329 -12.30 16.11 -7.44
N HIS A 330 -12.90 17.28 -7.28
CA HIS A 330 -14.18 17.44 -6.59
C HIS A 330 -15.36 17.14 -7.52
N THR A 331 -16.32 16.40 -6.98
CA THR A 331 -17.64 16.16 -7.56
C THR A 331 -18.71 16.43 -6.52
N ARG A 332 -20.00 16.39 -6.91
CA ARG A 332 -21.11 16.70 -6.01
C ARG A 332 -21.12 15.88 -4.70
N GLY A 333 -20.70 14.61 -4.76
CA GLY A 333 -20.78 13.69 -3.61
C GLY A 333 -19.46 12.98 -3.30
N ALA A 334 -18.34 13.41 -3.86
CA ALA A 334 -17.06 12.76 -3.62
C ALA A 334 -15.88 13.63 -4.03
N ILE A 335 -14.73 13.33 -3.41
CA ILE A 335 -13.41 13.71 -3.91
C ILE A 335 -12.66 12.47 -4.37
N TYR A 336 -11.95 12.60 -5.50
CA TYR A 336 -11.13 11.55 -6.08
C TYR A 336 -9.67 11.99 -6.03
N VAL A 337 -8.80 11.14 -5.52
CA VAL A 337 -7.36 11.41 -5.43
C VAL A 337 -6.59 10.24 -6.01
N HIS A 338 -5.44 10.48 -6.59
CA HIS A 338 -4.52 9.42 -6.98
C HIS A 338 -3.87 8.82 -5.73
N VAL A 339 -3.58 7.52 -5.73
CA VAL A 339 -2.96 6.83 -4.57
C VAL A 339 -1.63 7.46 -4.15
N SER A 340 -0.87 8.04 -5.09
CA SER A 340 0.39 8.76 -4.80
C SER A 340 0.18 10.02 -3.96
N ALA A 341 -1.01 10.62 -4.01
CA ALA A 341 -1.33 11.84 -3.27
C ALA A 341 -1.82 11.55 -1.83
N LEU A 342 -2.09 10.29 -1.47
CA LEU A 342 -2.67 9.92 -0.17
C LEU A 342 -1.89 10.50 1.01
N ALA A 343 -0.56 10.38 0.99
CA ALA A 343 0.31 10.88 2.06
C ALA A 343 0.28 12.42 2.21
N ALA A 344 -0.06 13.15 1.13
CA ALA A 344 -0.13 14.60 1.11
C ALA A 344 -1.51 15.15 1.55
N LEU A 345 -2.51 14.29 1.76
CA LEU A 345 -3.82 14.70 2.24
C LEU A 345 -3.81 15.07 3.73
N ASP A 346 -4.88 15.75 4.15
CA ASP A 346 -5.16 15.99 5.56
C ASP A 346 -5.14 14.67 6.35
N PRO A 347 -4.53 14.63 7.55
CA PRO A 347 -4.45 13.42 8.37
C PRO A 347 -5.82 12.78 8.63
N LEU A 348 -6.91 13.55 8.67
CA LEU A 348 -8.26 13.00 8.81
C LEU A 348 -8.67 12.14 7.61
N LEU A 349 -8.36 12.56 6.37
CA LEU A 349 -8.64 11.75 5.17
C LEU A 349 -7.73 10.52 5.09
N ARG A 350 -6.50 10.64 5.61
CA ARG A 350 -5.56 9.51 5.70
C ARG A 350 -6.03 8.47 6.72
N ILE A 351 -6.50 8.90 7.89
CA ILE A 351 -7.11 8.01 8.89
C ILE A 351 -8.40 7.40 8.32
N TYR A 352 -9.25 8.19 7.65
CA TYR A 352 -10.50 7.69 7.06
C TYR A 352 -10.26 6.58 6.02
N GLU A 353 -9.27 6.75 5.14
CA GLU A 353 -8.82 5.69 4.22
C GLU A 353 -8.22 4.51 4.97
N GLY A 354 -7.40 4.80 5.98
CA GLY A 354 -6.77 3.81 6.83
C GLY A 354 -7.77 2.89 7.53
N CYS A 355 -8.96 3.39 7.91
CA CYS A 355 -10.04 2.58 8.48
C CYS A 355 -10.49 1.44 7.55
N ALA A 356 -10.40 1.63 6.23
CA ALA A 356 -10.64 0.59 5.24
C ALA A 356 -9.39 -0.26 4.98
N SER A 357 -8.26 0.36 4.67
CA SER A 357 -7.04 -0.35 4.24
C SER A 357 -6.36 -1.13 5.35
N ARG A 358 -6.66 -0.86 6.63
CA ARG A 358 -6.23 -1.69 7.76
C ARG A 358 -6.90 -3.07 7.78
N THR A 359 -8.14 -3.19 7.30
CA THR A 359 -8.90 -4.44 7.37
C THR A 359 -8.53 -5.36 6.22
N ILE A 360 -8.37 -4.78 5.03
CA ILE A 360 -8.19 -5.54 3.78
C ILE A 360 -6.77 -5.47 3.20
N GLY A 361 -5.87 -4.73 3.84
CA GLY A 361 -4.60 -4.33 3.24
C GLY A 361 -4.78 -3.18 2.25
N ARG A 362 -3.68 -2.61 1.75
CA ARG A 362 -3.83 -1.65 0.63
C ARG A 362 -4.24 -2.41 -0.61
N VAL A 363 -5.17 -1.83 -1.37
CA VAL A 363 -5.65 -2.43 -2.61
C VAL A 363 -4.56 -2.28 -3.68
N ASP A 364 -3.79 -3.36 -3.86
CA ASP A 364 -2.74 -3.46 -4.87
C ASP A 364 -3.28 -3.10 -6.27
N GLY A 365 -2.55 -2.27 -7.01
CA GLY A 365 -2.94 -1.79 -8.34
C GLY A 365 -4.04 -0.72 -8.37
N ALA A 366 -4.59 -0.29 -7.23
CA ALA A 366 -5.54 0.83 -7.22
C ALA A 366 -4.88 2.12 -7.74
N THR A 367 -5.59 2.84 -8.59
CA THR A 367 -5.10 4.11 -9.16
C THR A 367 -5.66 5.31 -8.42
N LEU A 368 -6.99 5.33 -8.24
CA LEU A 368 -7.67 6.43 -7.55
C LEU A 368 -8.39 5.91 -6.29
N ILE A 369 -8.41 6.76 -5.26
CA ILE A 369 -9.21 6.62 -4.06
C ILE A 369 -10.34 7.64 -4.15
N LYS A 370 -11.58 7.15 -4.06
CA LYS A 370 -12.80 7.96 -4.02
C LYS A 370 -13.31 8.00 -2.59
N TYR A 371 -13.29 9.18 -2.00
CA TYR A 371 -13.93 9.48 -0.73
C TYR A 371 -15.35 9.93 -0.99
N CYS A 372 -16.35 9.14 -0.56
CA CYS A 372 -17.74 9.53 -0.67
C CYS A 372 -18.08 10.50 0.48
N THR A 373 -18.70 11.63 0.16
CA THR A 373 -19.09 12.64 1.16
C THR A 373 -20.55 12.50 1.59
N ASP A 374 -21.34 11.73 0.85
CA ASP A 374 -22.76 11.47 1.07
C ASP A 374 -23.04 10.22 1.92
N LYS A 375 -22.09 9.29 1.97
CA LYS A 375 -22.20 8.01 2.68
C LYS A 375 -20.85 7.55 3.18
N PRO A 376 -20.79 6.74 4.26
CA PRO A 376 -19.54 6.27 4.86
C PRO A 376 -18.91 5.15 4.01
N GLN A 377 -18.46 5.51 2.81
CA GLN A 377 -17.90 4.57 1.84
C GLN A 377 -16.64 5.15 1.22
N ILE A 378 -15.70 4.25 0.96
CA ILE A 378 -14.51 4.53 0.19
C ILE A 378 -14.47 3.58 -1.00
N SER A 379 -13.96 4.05 -2.15
CA SER A 379 -13.77 3.18 -3.30
C SER A 379 -12.37 3.32 -3.90
N TYR A 380 -11.81 2.19 -4.30
CA TYR A 380 -10.56 2.09 -5.04
C TYR A 380 -10.90 1.82 -6.50
N LEU A 381 -10.39 2.65 -7.40
CA LEU A 381 -10.69 2.61 -8.83
C LEU A 381 -9.42 2.28 -9.61
N PHE A 382 -9.54 1.42 -10.61
CA PHE A 382 -8.42 0.87 -11.35
C PHE A 382 -8.42 1.43 -12.77
N TYR A 383 -7.36 2.17 -13.08
CA TYR A 383 -7.06 2.73 -14.40
C TYR A 383 -5.62 2.34 -14.73
N PRO A 384 -5.37 1.10 -15.22
CA PRO A 384 -4.00 0.63 -15.48
C PRO A 384 -3.25 1.53 -16.47
N ASP A 385 -3.96 2.12 -17.42
CA ASP A 385 -3.40 3.03 -18.43
C ASP A 385 -3.43 4.50 -17.98
N PHE A 386 -3.51 4.78 -16.67
CA PHE A 386 -3.68 6.14 -16.14
C PHE A 386 -2.63 7.12 -16.64
N ASP A 387 -1.38 6.69 -16.77
CA ASP A 387 -0.33 7.55 -17.28
C ASP A 387 -0.41 7.68 -18.81
N HIS A 388 -0.50 6.54 -19.51
CA HIS A 388 -0.32 6.46 -20.96
C HIS A 388 -1.54 6.91 -21.78
N ASP A 389 -2.77 6.58 -21.37
CA ASP A 389 -3.98 7.05 -22.05
C ASP A 389 -4.29 8.48 -21.55
N PRO A 390 -4.54 9.48 -22.42
CA PRO A 390 -5.03 10.80 -22.00
C PRO A 390 -6.37 10.73 -21.26
N HIS A 391 -7.23 9.78 -21.62
CA HIS A 391 -8.58 9.59 -21.07
C HIS A 391 -8.81 8.13 -20.68
N PRO A 392 -8.07 7.60 -19.68
CA PRO A 392 -8.06 6.19 -19.35
C PRO A 392 -9.45 5.69 -18.94
N ALA A 393 -9.80 4.49 -19.41
CA ALA A 393 -11.05 3.83 -19.08
C ALA A 393 -10.98 3.15 -17.70
N LEU A 394 -12.09 3.21 -16.95
CA LEU A 394 -12.23 2.48 -15.70
C LEU A 394 -12.26 0.99 -16.00
N LYS A 395 -11.32 0.22 -15.44
CA LYS A 395 -11.27 -1.24 -15.61
C LYS A 395 -12.03 -1.97 -14.52
N ALA A 396 -11.88 -1.53 -13.27
CA ALA A 396 -12.53 -2.15 -12.13
C ALA A 396 -12.76 -1.13 -11.00
N SER A 397 -13.64 -1.46 -10.07
CA SER A 397 -13.78 -0.73 -8.81
C SER A 397 -14.00 -1.66 -7.64
N ILE A 398 -13.38 -1.37 -6.50
CA ILE A 398 -13.67 -1.98 -5.20
C ILE A 398 -14.26 -0.90 -4.30
N THR A 399 -15.45 -1.11 -3.76
CA THR A 399 -16.10 -0.21 -2.80
C THR A 399 -16.22 -0.92 -1.46
N ILE A 400 -15.88 -0.20 -0.38
CA ILE A 400 -15.96 -0.69 0.98
C ILE A 400 -16.95 0.18 1.74
N ASP A 401 -17.94 -0.47 2.35
CA ASP A 401 -18.80 0.18 3.32
C ASP A 401 -18.10 0.22 4.68
N LEU A 402 -17.85 1.40 5.23
CA LEU A 402 -17.07 1.53 6.47
C LEU A 402 -17.86 1.13 7.72
N LYS A 403 -19.18 0.95 7.63
CA LYS A 403 -20.01 0.48 8.75
C LYS A 403 -20.08 -1.04 8.79
N THR A 404 -20.31 -1.67 7.64
CA THR A 404 -20.47 -3.13 7.56
C THR A 404 -19.19 -3.86 7.17
N LEU A 405 -18.17 -3.13 6.71
CA LEU A 405 -16.94 -3.65 6.09
C LEU A 405 -17.20 -4.50 4.85
N TYR A 406 -18.43 -4.45 4.30
CA TYR A 406 -18.81 -5.19 3.10
C TYR A 406 -18.09 -4.65 1.87
N ILE A 407 -17.54 -5.56 1.07
CA ILE A 407 -16.74 -5.24 -0.11
C ILE A 407 -17.56 -5.54 -1.37
N THR A 408 -17.72 -4.53 -2.22
CA THR A 408 -18.34 -4.67 -3.54
C THR A 408 -17.29 -4.49 -4.62
N HIS A 409 -17.15 -5.48 -5.50
CA HIS A 409 -16.34 -5.37 -6.70
C HIS A 409 -17.22 -5.21 -7.93
N ARG A 410 -16.75 -4.41 -8.90
CA ARG A 410 -17.37 -4.27 -10.20
C ARG A 410 -16.30 -4.28 -11.27
N ASP A 411 -16.50 -5.13 -12.26
CA ASP A 411 -15.68 -5.21 -13.46
C ASP A 411 -16.31 -4.37 -14.59
N TYR A 412 -15.47 -3.63 -15.28
CA TYR A 412 -15.81 -2.79 -16.43
C TYR A 412 -14.98 -3.12 -17.67
N ALA A 413 -14.09 -4.12 -17.62
CA ALA A 413 -13.14 -4.43 -18.69
C ALA A 413 -13.83 -4.71 -20.03
N ASP A 414 -14.96 -5.43 -20.00
CA ASP A 414 -15.71 -5.81 -21.20
C ASP A 414 -16.84 -4.82 -21.56
N ARG A 415 -16.91 -3.65 -20.92
CA ARG A 415 -17.90 -2.63 -21.30
C ARG A 415 -17.52 -1.99 -22.62
N ALA A 416 -18.43 -2.07 -23.60
CA ALA A 416 -18.30 -1.38 -24.88
C ALA A 416 -18.20 0.15 -24.76
N ASN A 417 -18.83 0.75 -23.74
CA ASN A 417 -18.76 2.19 -23.48
C ASN A 417 -18.39 2.46 -22.01
N PRO A 418 -17.10 2.33 -21.64
CA PRO A 418 -16.66 2.47 -20.26
C PRO A 418 -16.63 3.94 -19.81
N PRO A 419 -16.78 4.21 -18.51
CA PRO A 419 -16.46 5.52 -17.94
C PRO A 419 -14.97 5.86 -18.16
N ILE A 420 -14.66 7.11 -18.46
CA ILE A 420 -13.28 7.57 -18.67
C ILE A 420 -12.93 8.76 -17.77
N LEU A 421 -11.63 8.93 -17.48
CA LEU A 421 -11.15 10.09 -16.75
C LEU A 421 -10.87 11.27 -17.67
N HIS A 422 -11.00 12.45 -17.09
CA HIS A 422 -10.57 13.73 -17.65
C HIS A 422 -9.89 14.50 -16.53
N ARG A 423 -9.08 15.50 -16.89
CA ARG A 423 -8.42 16.38 -15.92
C ARG A 423 -7.52 15.66 -14.94
N LYS A 424 -6.59 14.85 -15.48
CA LYS A 424 -5.73 14.00 -14.66
C LYS A 424 -4.88 14.79 -13.66
N GLU A 425 -4.54 16.04 -13.98
CA GLU A 425 -3.79 16.96 -13.13
C GLU A 425 -4.48 17.22 -11.78
N THR A 426 -5.81 17.08 -11.72
CA THR A 426 -6.56 17.30 -10.47
C THR A 426 -6.44 16.17 -9.45
N PHE A 427 -6.09 14.95 -9.88
CA PHE A 427 -6.01 13.80 -8.97
C PHE A 427 -4.66 13.68 -8.27
N VAL A 428 -3.61 14.26 -8.84
CA VAL A 428 -2.21 14.10 -8.41
C VAL A 428 -1.67 15.36 -7.74
N THR A 429 -0.51 15.25 -7.09
CA THR A 429 0.24 16.40 -6.56
C THR A 429 1.05 17.09 -7.66
N SER A 430 1.50 18.32 -7.42
CA SER A 430 2.25 19.12 -8.41
C SER A 430 3.64 18.57 -8.74
N ASP A 431 4.20 17.75 -7.87
CA ASP A 431 5.48 17.04 -8.05
C ASP A 431 5.32 15.68 -8.75
N TYR A 432 4.10 15.31 -9.14
CA TYR A 432 3.87 14.09 -9.90
C TYR A 432 4.57 14.15 -11.26
N PRO A 433 5.29 13.09 -11.71
CA PRO A 433 6.17 13.15 -12.88
C PRO A 433 5.51 13.69 -14.16
N ARG A 434 4.24 13.35 -14.40
CA ARG A 434 3.47 13.77 -15.59
C ARG A 434 2.51 14.95 -15.33
N TYR A 435 2.61 15.64 -14.19
CA TYR A 435 1.69 16.71 -13.82
C TYR A 435 1.59 17.80 -14.90
N THR A 436 2.74 18.29 -15.38
CA THR A 436 2.79 19.36 -16.39
C THR A 436 2.10 18.97 -17.69
N GLU A 437 2.34 17.75 -18.18
CA GLU A 437 1.71 17.22 -19.39
C GLU A 437 0.19 17.10 -19.23
N PHE A 438 -0.29 16.56 -18.11
CA PHE A 438 -1.74 16.47 -17.84
C PHE A 438 -2.40 17.85 -17.74
N SER A 439 -1.70 18.81 -17.11
CA SER A 439 -2.19 20.18 -16.98
C SER A 439 -2.28 20.88 -18.34
N GLN A 440 -1.28 20.70 -19.21
CA GLN A 440 -1.27 21.26 -20.57
C GLN A 440 -2.41 20.70 -21.43
N LEU A 441 -2.62 19.37 -21.40
CA LEU A 441 -3.76 18.75 -22.09
C LEU A 441 -5.08 19.35 -21.63
N THR A 442 -5.30 19.44 -20.32
CA THR A 442 -6.52 20.04 -19.77
C THR A 442 -6.70 21.50 -20.21
N GLN A 443 -5.62 22.29 -20.28
CA GLN A 443 -5.70 23.67 -20.75
C GLN A 443 -6.15 23.75 -22.22
N GLN A 444 -5.59 22.90 -23.10
CA GLN A 444 -6.00 22.83 -24.51
C GLN A 444 -7.48 22.45 -24.64
N GLU A 445 -7.92 21.42 -23.92
CA GLU A 445 -9.31 20.97 -23.92
C GLU A 445 -10.29 22.03 -23.40
N GLN A 446 -9.88 22.80 -22.39
CA GLN A 446 -10.67 23.91 -21.85
C GLN A 446 -10.80 25.07 -22.84
N GLN A 447 -9.69 25.45 -23.49
CA GLN A 447 -9.68 26.52 -24.50
C GLN A 447 -10.61 26.19 -25.68
N LEU A 448 -10.62 24.92 -26.11
CA LEU A 448 -11.51 24.42 -27.16
C LEU A 448 -12.95 24.14 -26.68
N GLY A 449 -13.21 24.26 -25.38
CA GLY A 449 -14.55 24.07 -24.81
C GLY A 449 -15.00 22.62 -24.65
N LEU A 450 -14.11 21.64 -24.85
CA LEU A 450 -14.42 20.20 -24.80
C LEU A 450 -14.95 19.76 -23.42
N LEU A 451 -14.56 20.45 -22.35
CA LEU A 451 -14.92 20.08 -20.98
C LEU A 451 -16.21 20.77 -20.45
N LYS A 452 -16.96 21.48 -21.30
CA LYS A 452 -18.16 22.24 -20.89
C LYS A 452 -19.33 21.33 -20.49
N LEU A 453 -19.62 20.30 -21.29
CA LEU A 453 -20.78 19.41 -21.11
C LEU A 453 -20.40 18.14 -20.33
N LYS A 454 -20.09 18.32 -19.04
CA LYS A 454 -19.56 17.25 -18.17
C LYS A 454 -20.38 15.95 -18.13
N SER A 455 -21.70 16.02 -18.29
CA SER A 455 -22.59 14.85 -18.28
C SER A 455 -22.51 14.01 -19.56
N GLU A 456 -22.06 14.60 -20.67
CA GLU A 456 -22.02 13.94 -21.98
C GLU A 456 -20.67 13.26 -22.24
N ILE A 457 -19.59 13.81 -21.69
CA ILE A 457 -18.22 13.34 -21.96
C ILE A 457 -17.75 12.21 -21.05
N GLY A 458 -18.51 11.84 -20.02
CA GLY A 458 -18.05 10.88 -18.99
C GLY A 458 -17.80 9.44 -19.46
N THR A 459 -18.10 9.11 -20.72
CA THR A 459 -17.93 7.77 -21.31
C THR A 459 -17.14 7.86 -22.61
N ARG A 460 -16.47 6.76 -23.01
CA ARG A 460 -15.63 6.73 -24.23
C ARG A 460 -16.37 7.23 -25.48
N ALA A 461 -17.55 6.68 -25.76
CA ALA A 461 -18.34 7.07 -26.93
C ALA A 461 -18.84 8.52 -26.84
N GLY A 462 -19.17 8.99 -25.64
CA GLY A 462 -19.56 10.38 -25.40
C GLY A 462 -18.41 11.36 -25.66
N TRP A 463 -17.19 10.98 -25.28
CA TRP A 463 -15.98 11.76 -25.53
C TRP A 463 -15.61 11.78 -27.01
N GLU A 464 -15.63 10.64 -27.69
CA GLU A 464 -15.38 10.55 -29.14
C GLU A 464 -16.37 11.41 -29.94
N LYS A 465 -17.65 11.40 -29.56
CA LYS A 465 -18.67 12.28 -30.15
C LYS A 465 -18.34 13.76 -29.92
N CYS A 466 -17.85 14.12 -28.74
CA CYS A 466 -17.45 15.49 -28.42
C CYS A 466 -16.27 15.95 -29.28
N LEU A 467 -15.22 15.12 -29.40
CA LEU A 467 -14.05 15.39 -30.24
C LEU A 467 -14.46 15.57 -31.72
N ALA A 468 -15.27 14.66 -32.25
CA ALA A 468 -15.78 14.74 -33.61
C ALA A 468 -16.60 16.02 -33.87
N ALA A 469 -17.46 16.42 -32.91
CA ALA A 469 -18.25 17.65 -33.02
C ALA A 469 -17.41 18.93 -33.02
N HIS A 470 -16.19 18.89 -32.48
CA HIS A 470 -15.24 20.00 -32.49
C HIS A 470 -14.17 19.88 -33.57
N GLY A 471 -14.19 18.82 -34.39
CA GLY A 471 -13.24 18.60 -35.47
C GLY A 471 -11.80 18.41 -34.99
N VAL A 472 -11.62 17.80 -33.82
CA VAL A 472 -10.29 17.57 -33.21
C VAL A 472 -10.09 16.10 -32.84
N GLU A 473 -8.84 15.72 -32.63
CA GLU A 473 -8.45 14.44 -32.06
C GLU A 473 -7.35 14.62 -31.01
N ILE A 474 -7.08 13.55 -30.25
CA ILE A 474 -6.03 13.55 -29.23
C ILE A 474 -4.99 12.51 -29.61
N ARG A 475 -3.74 12.94 -29.76
CA ARG A 475 -2.58 12.06 -30.01
C ARG A 475 -1.61 12.23 -28.86
N GLY A 476 -1.37 11.15 -28.10
CA GLY A 476 -0.68 11.25 -26.82
C GLY A 476 -1.46 12.14 -25.85
N HIS A 477 -0.83 13.20 -25.33
CA HIS A 477 -1.45 14.17 -24.42
C HIS A 477 -1.57 15.56 -25.05
N GLN A 478 -1.86 15.61 -26.35
CA GLN A 478 -2.02 16.86 -27.10
C GLN A 478 -3.23 16.79 -28.03
N VAL A 479 -3.91 17.93 -28.20
CA VAL A 479 -5.07 18.08 -29.08
C VAL A 479 -4.62 18.56 -30.47
N TYR A 480 -5.15 17.94 -31.53
CA TYR A 480 -4.86 18.25 -32.92
C TYR A 480 -6.16 18.54 -33.68
N SER A 481 -6.15 19.55 -34.57
CA SER A 481 -7.26 19.83 -35.47
C SER A 481 -7.26 18.85 -36.65
N LEU A 482 -8.42 18.31 -37.01
CA LEU A 482 -8.60 17.37 -38.14
C LEU A 482 -8.71 18.07 -39.51
N GLY A 483 -8.31 19.34 -39.60
CA GLY A 483 -8.52 20.21 -40.76
C GLY A 483 -7.29 21.02 -41.21
N GLU A 484 -6.09 20.68 -40.73
CA GLU A 484 -4.81 21.19 -41.25
C GLU A 484 -3.99 20.08 -41.91
#